data_AF-A0A7R9LJQ0-F1
#
_entry.id   AF-A0A7R9LJQ0-F1
#
_cell.length_a   1.000
_cell.length_b   1.000
_cell.length_c   1.000
_cell.angle_alpha   90.00
_cell.angle_beta   90.00
_cell.angle_gamma   90.00
#
_symmetry.space_group_name_H-M   'P 1'
#
loop_
_entity.id
_entity.type
_entity.pdbx_description
1 polymer ?
#
loop_
_entity_poly.entity_id
_entity_poly.type
_entity_poly.pdbx_seq_one_letter_code
_entity_poly.pdbx_strand_id
1 'polypeptide(L)'
;MVLLFLDWSETSSGSDGKEAEVEMEGSFLVRLIYDDEITYNLVEAAERVLKIPANEILEMFGGMFFDFCQESGYESILQVLGASPRDFLQNLDALHDHLATIYPGMRAPSFRCTEDPDT
;
A
#
# COMPACT_ATOMS: atom_id res chain seq x y z
N MET A 1 0.22 4.21 -1.13
CA MET A 1 1.34 3.30 -1.47
C MET A 1 2.61 3.57 -0.65
N VAL A 2 2.94 4.84 -0.37
CA VAL A 2 4.17 5.25 0.34
C VAL A 2 4.22 4.88 1.83
N LEU A 3 3.07 4.62 2.45
CA LEU A 3 2.93 4.37 3.89
C LEU A 3 3.76 3.19 4.42
N LEU A 4 4.02 2.19 3.58
CA LEU A 4 4.54 0.88 4.01
C LEU A 4 6.06 0.76 4.01
N PHE A 5 6.76 1.74 3.44
CA PHE A 5 8.22 1.70 3.39
C PHE A 5 8.89 2.27 4.64
N LEU A 6 8.10 2.85 5.54
CA LEU A 6 8.56 3.35 6.84
C LEU A 6 9.10 2.23 7.71
N ASP A 7 8.34 1.14 7.85
CA ASP A 7 8.73 0.00 8.71
C ASP A 7 9.89 -0.81 8.12
N TRP A 8 9.97 -0.89 6.78
CA TRP A 8 11.10 -1.52 6.11
C TRP A 8 12.40 -0.72 6.33
N SER A 9 12.36 0.62 6.30
CA SER A 9 13.56 1.44 6.54
C SER A 9 14.08 1.38 7.98
N GLU A 10 13.19 1.19 8.96
CA GLU A 10 13.61 1.06 10.36
C GLU A 10 14.25 -0.31 10.66
N THR A 11 13.82 -1.36 9.96
CA THR A 11 14.34 -2.73 10.14
C THR A 11 15.60 -3.02 9.31
N SER A 12 15.80 -2.36 8.16
CA SER A 12 16.89 -2.66 7.21
C SER A 12 18.10 -1.72 7.27
N SER A 13 18.40 -1.13 8.44
CA SER A 13 19.47 -0.11 8.63
C SER A 13 20.93 -0.57 8.36
N GLY A 14 21.15 -1.64 7.58
CA GLY A 14 22.48 -2.20 7.33
C GLY A 14 22.93 -2.38 5.88
N SER A 15 22.06 -2.67 4.91
CA SER A 15 22.53 -3.13 3.59
C SER A 15 21.62 -2.91 2.39
N ASP A 16 20.31 -2.78 2.57
CA ASP A 16 19.36 -3.10 1.49
C ASP A 16 18.99 -1.88 0.62
N GLY A 17 19.25 -0.65 1.08
CA GLY A 17 19.01 0.57 0.30
C GLY A 17 19.92 0.73 -0.93
N LYS A 18 21.03 0.00 -1.01
CA LYS A 18 21.99 0.10 -2.13
C LYS A 18 21.56 -0.66 -3.38
N GLU A 19 20.70 -1.68 -3.26
CA GLU A 19 20.31 -2.52 -4.41
C GLU A 19 19.08 -2.02 -5.16
N ALA A 20 18.34 -1.06 -4.61
CA ALA A 20 17.14 -0.51 -5.23
C ALA A 20 17.38 0.73 -6.10
N GLU A 21 18.62 1.21 -6.27
CA GLU A 21 18.92 2.57 -6.81
C GLU A 21 18.12 3.69 -6.10
N VAL A 22 17.64 3.44 -4.89
CA VAL A 22 16.98 4.43 -4.05
C VAL A 22 18.01 4.95 -3.05
N GLU A 23 18.87 5.88 -3.46
CA GLU A 23 19.68 6.66 -2.52
C GLU A 23 18.76 7.63 -1.76
N MET A 24 18.12 7.13 -0.70
CA MET A 24 17.42 7.96 0.27
C MET A 24 18.18 7.94 1.60
N GLU A 25 18.88 9.02 1.90
CA GLU A 25 19.34 9.31 3.26
C GLU A 25 18.11 9.63 4.14
N GLY A 26 17.51 8.62 4.76
CA GLY A 26 16.44 8.79 5.76
C GLY A 26 15.29 7.80 5.65
N SER A 27 14.27 8.00 6.50
CA SER A 27 13.02 7.25 6.47
C SER A 27 12.04 7.81 5.43
N PHE A 28 11.17 6.96 4.89
CA PHE A 28 10.07 7.41 4.04
C PHE A 28 9.14 8.31 4.85
N LEU A 29 8.64 9.40 4.28
CA LEU A 29 7.67 10.25 4.98
C LEU A 29 6.27 9.98 4.46
N VAL A 30 5.36 9.60 5.37
CA VAL A 30 3.93 9.31 5.11
C VAL A 30 3.24 10.36 4.22
N ARG A 31 3.62 11.62 4.36
CA ARG A 31 2.97 12.76 3.69
C ARG A 31 3.69 13.26 2.43
N LEU A 32 4.75 12.56 2.01
CA LEU A 32 5.42 12.85 0.74
C LEU A 32 4.90 11.91 -0.34
N ILE A 33 4.74 12.47 -1.54
CA ILE A 33 4.43 11.71 -2.75
C ILE A 33 5.76 11.42 -3.44
N TYR A 34 5.98 10.15 -3.72
CA TYR A 34 7.14 9.65 -4.44
C TYR A 34 6.71 9.20 -5.84
N ASP A 35 7.66 9.13 -6.76
CA ASP A 35 7.41 8.58 -8.09
C ASP A 35 7.04 7.08 -7.99
N ASP A 36 6.16 6.62 -8.87
CA ASP A 36 5.76 5.22 -8.96
C ASP A 36 6.99 4.34 -9.24
N GLU A 37 8.00 4.86 -9.97
CA GLU A 37 9.29 4.18 -10.22
C GLU A 37 9.97 3.70 -8.93
N ILE A 38 9.90 4.48 -7.84
CA ILE A 38 10.51 4.10 -6.56
C ILE A 38 9.82 2.85 -5.98
N THR A 39 8.50 2.74 -6.12
CA THR A 39 7.75 1.57 -5.67
C THR A 39 8.13 0.34 -6.49
N TYR A 40 8.23 0.47 -7.81
CA TYR A 40 8.62 -0.63 -8.70
C TYR A 40 10.05 -1.11 -8.41
N ASN A 41 11.00 -0.19 -8.27
CA ASN A 41 12.39 -0.53 -8.01
C ASN A 41 12.58 -1.28 -6.69
N LEU A 42 11.79 -0.95 -5.67
CA LEU A 42 11.89 -1.66 -4.40
C LEU A 42 11.25 -3.05 -4.42
N VAL A 43 10.13 -3.22 -5.13
CA VAL A 43 9.56 -4.57 -5.32
C VAL A 43 10.56 -5.44 -6.09
N GLU A 44 11.23 -4.89 -7.10
CA GLU A 44 12.27 -5.59 -7.86
C GLU A 44 13.50 -5.92 -6.97
N ALA A 45 13.94 -4.98 -6.13
CA ALA A 45 15.01 -5.23 -5.17
C ALA A 45 14.63 -6.30 -4.14
N ALA A 46 13.40 -6.27 -3.62
CA ALA A 46 12.88 -7.26 -2.70
C ALA A 46 12.82 -8.66 -3.35
N GLU A 47 12.39 -8.76 -4.61
CA GLU A 47 12.42 -10.00 -5.38
C GLU A 47 13.84 -10.55 -5.52
N ARG A 48 14.83 -9.68 -5.81
CA ARG A 48 16.24 -10.07 -5.90
C ARG A 48 16.81 -10.56 -4.57
N VAL A 49 16.47 -9.93 -3.46
CA VAL A 49 17.00 -10.25 -2.13
C VAL A 49 16.31 -11.50 -1.55
N LEU A 50 14.99 -11.51 -1.55
CA LEU A 50 14.17 -12.56 -0.92
C LEU A 50 14.05 -13.81 -1.78
N LYS A 51 14.33 -13.71 -3.09
CA LYS A 51 14.13 -14.80 -4.07
C LYS A 51 12.68 -15.30 -4.14
N ILE A 52 11.74 -14.40 -3.89
CA ILE A 52 10.29 -14.60 -3.98
C ILE A 52 9.80 -13.79 -5.17
N PRO A 53 8.90 -14.31 -6.01
CA PRO A 53 8.44 -13.58 -7.19
C PRO A 53 7.62 -12.34 -6.79
N ALA A 54 7.71 -11.29 -7.61
CA ALA A 54 7.10 -9.98 -7.31
C ALA A 54 5.59 -10.03 -7.01
N ASN A 55 4.85 -10.96 -7.62
CA ASN A 55 3.41 -11.14 -7.36
C ASN A 55 3.15 -11.59 -5.91
N GLU A 56 3.93 -12.53 -5.38
CA GLU A 56 3.79 -13.01 -4.00
C GLU A 56 4.18 -11.91 -3.01
N ILE A 57 5.21 -11.12 -3.33
CA ILE A 57 5.59 -9.95 -2.53
C ILE A 57 4.44 -8.93 -2.46
N LEU A 58 3.79 -8.64 -3.59
CA LEU A 58 2.66 -7.71 -3.65
C LEU A 58 1.41 -8.24 -2.93
N GLU A 59 1.18 -9.56 -2.94
CA GLU A 59 0.11 -10.18 -2.15
C GLU A 59 0.37 -10.06 -0.64
N MET A 60 1.59 -10.39 -0.20
CA MET A 60 2.01 -10.22 1.20
C MET A 60 1.93 -8.77 1.64
N PHE A 61 2.35 -7.84 0.78
CA PHE A 61 2.25 -6.41 0.99
C PHE A 61 0.80 -5.96 1.19
N GLY A 62 -0.15 -6.50 0.41
CA GLY A 62 -1.57 -6.21 0.58
C GLY A 62 -2.11 -6.64 1.94
N GLY A 63 -1.71 -7.80 2.44
CA GLY A 63 -2.07 -8.27 3.79
C GLY A 63 -1.50 -7.36 4.88
N MET A 64 -0.21 -7.06 4.81
CA MET A 64 0.46 -6.18 5.76
C MET A 64 -0.09 -4.75 5.73
N PHE A 65 -0.48 -4.24 4.56
CA PHE A 65 -1.13 -2.93 4.44
C PHE A 65 -2.42 -2.83 5.24
N PHE A 66 -3.23 -3.89 5.21
CA PHE A 66 -4.49 -3.92 5.92
C PHE A 66 -4.25 -3.86 7.45
N ASP A 67 -3.27 -4.61 7.94
CA ASP A 67 -2.86 -4.58 9.35
C ASP A 67 -2.31 -3.20 9.74
N PHE A 68 -1.44 -2.62 8.91
CA PHE A 68 -0.93 -1.26 9.10
C PHE A 68 -2.05 -0.21 9.18
N CYS A 69 -3.09 -0.33 8.35
CA CYS A 69 -4.24 0.58 8.42
C CYS A 69 -4.98 0.46 9.74
N GLN A 70 -5.18 -0.76 10.25
CA GLN A 70 -5.81 -0.98 11.56
C GLN A 70 -4.98 -0.34 12.68
N GLU A 71 -3.68 -0.57 12.71
CA GLU A 71 -2.74 -0.02 13.71
C GLU A 71 -2.62 1.51 13.63
N SER A 72 -2.75 2.08 12.43
CA SER A 72 -2.74 3.53 12.19
C SER A 72 -4.04 4.23 12.61
N GLY A 73 -4.99 3.51 13.22
CA GLY A 73 -6.25 4.05 13.72
C GLY A 73 -7.37 4.11 12.69
N TYR A 74 -7.21 3.47 11.52
CA TYR A 74 -8.26 3.35 10.51
C TYR A 74 -9.17 2.13 10.74
N GLU A 75 -9.00 1.38 11.83
CA GLU A 75 -9.85 0.22 12.14
C GLU A 75 -11.34 0.56 12.08
N SER A 76 -11.77 1.65 12.74
CA SER A 76 -13.18 2.04 12.78
C SER A 76 -13.72 2.42 11.40
N ILE A 77 -12.92 3.07 10.55
CA ILE A 77 -13.39 3.43 9.21
C ILE A 77 -13.47 2.17 8.33
N LEU A 78 -12.52 1.26 8.43
CA LEU A 78 -12.52 -0.01 7.69
C LEU A 78 -13.74 -0.88 8.06
N GLN A 79 -14.12 -0.92 9.35
CA GLN A 79 -15.31 -1.66 9.81
C GLN A 79 -16.63 -1.08 9.27
N VAL A 80 -16.68 0.22 8.98
CA VAL A 80 -17.89 0.90 8.48
C VAL A 80 -18.05 0.76 6.95
N LEU A 81 -17.02 0.32 6.22
CA LEU A 81 -17.09 0.14 4.76
C LEU A 81 -18.02 -1.00 4.33
N GLY A 82 -18.34 -1.94 5.22
CA GLY A 82 -19.36 -2.93 4.93
C GLY A 82 -19.15 -4.25 5.67
N ALA A 83 -20.21 -5.06 5.72
CA ALA A 83 -20.19 -6.39 6.34
C ALA A 83 -19.87 -7.51 5.35
N SER A 84 -19.78 -7.20 4.05
CA SER A 84 -19.41 -8.13 2.99
C SER A 84 -18.27 -7.57 2.12
N PRO A 85 -17.48 -8.42 1.45
CA PRO A 85 -16.45 -7.95 0.52
C PRO A 85 -17.00 -7.08 -0.62
N ARG A 86 -18.24 -7.34 -1.06
CA ARG A 86 -18.92 -6.52 -2.06
C ARG A 86 -19.16 -5.11 -1.54
N ASP A 87 -19.74 -4.99 -0.35
CA ASP A 87 -20.03 -3.69 0.27
C ASP A 87 -18.73 -2.91 0.50
N PHE A 88 -17.70 -3.60 1.01
CA PHE A 88 -16.37 -3.02 1.21
C PHE A 88 -15.82 -2.40 -0.07
N LEU A 89 -15.84 -3.14 -1.18
CA LEU A 89 -15.33 -2.67 -2.48
C LEU A 89 -16.17 -1.54 -3.06
N GLN A 90 -17.50 -1.56 -2.86
CA GLN A 90 -18.38 -0.49 -3.35
C GLN A 90 -18.20 0.83 -2.58
N ASN A 91 -17.87 0.76 -1.29
CA ASN A 91 -17.64 1.95 -0.46
C ASN A 91 -16.19 2.45 -0.48
N LEU A 92 -15.27 1.72 -1.13
CA LEU A 92 -13.85 2.03 -1.12
C LEU A 92 -13.52 3.36 -1.83
N ASP A 93 -14.27 3.71 -2.88
CA ASP A 93 -14.14 4.99 -3.56
C ASP A 93 -14.44 6.18 -2.61
N ALA A 94 -15.45 6.05 -1.75
CA ALA A 94 -15.80 7.09 -0.79
C ALA A 94 -14.74 7.23 0.32
N LEU A 95 -14.12 6.12 0.74
CA LEU A 95 -12.96 6.15 1.63
C LEU A 95 -11.81 6.92 0.97
N HIS A 96 -11.51 6.61 -0.29
CA HIS A 96 -10.45 7.28 -1.03
C HIS A 96 -10.71 8.77 -1.21
N ASP A 97 -11.95 9.19 -1.46
CA ASP A 97 -12.31 10.61 -1.49
C ASP A 97 -12.04 11.29 -0.14
N HIS A 98 -12.39 10.63 0.97
CA HIS A 98 -12.08 11.14 2.30
C HIS A 98 -10.56 11.25 2.53
N LEU A 99 -9.80 10.21 2.19
CA LEU A 99 -8.34 10.20 2.32
C LEU A 99 -7.67 11.26 1.42
N ALA A 100 -8.24 11.59 0.25
CA ALA A 100 -7.70 12.60 -0.64
C ALA A 100 -7.73 14.01 -0.02
N THR A 101 -8.61 14.24 0.96
CA THR A 101 -8.63 15.49 1.74
C THR A 101 -7.49 15.56 2.76
N ILE A 102 -7.00 14.41 3.24
CA ILE A 102 -5.93 14.28 4.25
C ILE A 102 -4.56 14.21 3.58
N TYR A 103 -4.49 13.60 2.39
CA TYR A 103 -3.28 13.38 1.60
C TYR A 103 -3.38 14.12 0.25
N PRO A 104 -3.01 15.41 0.19
CA PRO A 104 -3.07 16.19 -1.03
C PRO A 104 -2.23 15.55 -2.14
N GLY A 105 -2.83 15.31 -3.31
CA GLY A 105 -2.16 14.68 -4.45
C GLY A 105 -2.25 13.15 -4.48
N MET A 106 -2.98 12.52 -3.55
CA MET A 106 -3.28 11.10 -3.61
C MET A 106 -4.03 10.75 -4.90
N ARG A 107 -3.52 9.76 -5.64
CA ARG A 107 -4.15 9.21 -6.84
C ARG A 107 -4.77 7.87 -6.50
N ALA A 108 -6.06 7.88 -6.16
CA ALA A 108 -6.75 6.69 -5.74
C ALA A 108 -7.26 5.85 -6.93
N PRO A 109 -7.21 4.51 -6.84
CA PRO A 109 -7.94 3.63 -7.77
C PRO A 109 -9.45 3.68 -7.50
N SER A 110 -10.23 3.39 -8.54
CA SER A 110 -11.69 3.30 -8.47
C SER A 110 -12.14 1.85 -8.69
N PHE A 111 -13.09 1.39 -7.88
CA PHE A 111 -13.62 0.02 -7.91
C PHE A 111 -15.11 -0.02 -8.22
N ARG A 112 -15.53 -1.01 -9.02
CA ARG A 112 -16.94 -1.27 -9.33
C ARG A 112 -17.21 -2.76 -9.25
N CYS A 113 -18.26 -3.13 -8.53
CA CYS A 113 -18.76 -4.51 -8.50
C CYS A 113 -19.95 -4.65 -9.44
N THR A 114 -19.92 -5.68 -10.29
CA THR A 114 -21.06 -6.11 -11.11
C THR A 114 -21.46 -7.52 -10.72
N GLU A 115 -22.68 -7.93 -11.05
CA GLU A 115 -23.10 -9.31 -10.91
C GLU A 115 -22.65 -10.09 -12.15
N ASP A 116 -22.16 -11.30 -11.94
CA ASP A 116 -21.90 -12.23 -13.03
C ASP A 116 -23.25 -12.82 -13.45
N PRO A 117 -23.74 -12.58 -14.67
CA PRO A 117 -25.05 -13.08 -15.11
C PRO A 117 -25.13 -14.61 -15.17
N ASP A 118 -24.00 -15.32 -15.13
CA ASP A 118 -23.92 -16.77 -15.25
C ASP A 118 -23.80 -17.50 -13.89
N THR A 119 -23.86 -16.78 -12.75
CA THR A 119 -23.84 -17.33 -11.38
C THR A 119 -25.09 -16.94 -10.59
#